data_AF-A0A5M6IU45-F1
#
_entry.id   AF-A0A5M6IU45-F1
#
_cell.length_a   1.000
_cell.length_b   1.000
_cell.length_c   1.000
_cell.angle_alpha   90.00
_cell.angle_beta   90.00
_cell.angle_gamma   90.00
#
_symmetry.space_group_name_H-M   'P 1'
#
loop_
_entity.id
_entity.type
_entity.pdbx_description
1 polymer ?
#
loop_
_entity_poly.entity_id
_entity_poly.type
_entity_poly.pdbx_seq_one_letter_code
_entity_poly.pdbx_strand_id
1 'polypeptide(L)'
;MPANSIPYELAVIPERSPGPLLRALGARRFDGRTIRFTWGEWTPGWGLVLRLRKWSAVYGGGWSLFVQPGYGKLRVSLPLPRREVKGEGAWGFQADLGGGNVHVQWGYGHPGKVYDLPWRAWRCERHDVLAVGGWVPCPEIFAGRMDNPLAATETHPYRYVTDSGEVQEVTATIAVEEREWRLSWLRWLPWVRRVSRTIEVSFSDGVGEQRGSWKGGTVGCSYEMQRGETPAECLRRMQRERRFR
;
A
#
# COMPACT_ATOMS: atom_id res chain seq x y z
N MET A 1 24.87 27.63 18.42
CA MET A 1 23.76 27.59 17.45
C MET A 1 22.53 27.11 18.19
N PRO A 2 21.52 27.96 18.47
CA PRO A 2 20.34 27.52 19.19
C PRO A 2 19.39 26.79 18.24
N ALA A 3 18.83 25.68 18.71
CA ALA A 3 17.87 24.86 18.00
C ALA A 3 16.55 25.63 17.79
N ASN A 4 16.12 25.75 16.52
CA ASN A 4 14.79 26.21 16.18
C ASN A 4 13.76 25.14 16.58
N SER A 5 13.23 25.21 17.79
CA SER A 5 11.97 24.53 18.13
C SER A 5 10.83 25.34 17.53
N ILE A 6 10.29 24.87 16.41
CA ILE A 6 9.01 25.35 15.88
C ILE A 6 7.93 25.02 16.92
N PRO A 7 7.22 26.00 17.49
CA PRO A 7 6.08 25.70 18.34
C PRO A 7 4.97 25.13 17.45
N TYR A 8 4.60 23.86 17.68
CA TYR A 8 3.31 23.36 17.22
C TYR A 8 2.24 24.06 18.08
N GLU A 9 1.84 25.26 17.68
CA GLU A 9 0.56 25.80 18.10
C GLU A 9 -0.53 24.86 17.57
N LEU A 10 -1.11 24.06 18.46
CA LEU A 10 -2.43 23.47 18.26
C LEU A 10 -3.38 24.65 18.01
N ALA A 11 -3.66 24.93 16.75
CA ALA A 11 -4.66 25.93 16.37
C ALA A 11 -5.97 25.57 17.06
N VAL A 12 -6.32 26.30 18.12
CA VAL A 12 -7.62 26.22 18.77
C VAL A 12 -8.62 26.81 17.78
N ILE A 13 -9.22 25.95 16.96
CA ILE A 13 -10.28 26.35 16.04
C ILE A 13 -11.44 26.87 16.92
N PRO A 14 -11.88 28.13 16.77
CA PRO A 14 -12.91 28.67 17.63
C PRO A 14 -14.21 27.88 17.45
N GLU A 15 -14.72 27.33 18.55
CA GLU A 15 -16.01 26.66 18.61
C GLU A 15 -17.09 27.61 18.10
N ARG A 16 -17.75 27.27 16.99
CA ARG A 16 -18.86 28.07 16.46
C ARG A 16 -20.18 27.46 16.90
N SER A 17 -21.10 28.29 17.37
CA SER A 17 -22.46 27.84 17.65
C SER A 17 -23.15 27.43 16.33
N PRO A 18 -23.77 26.24 16.25
CA PRO A 18 -24.44 25.80 15.03
C PRO A 18 -25.59 26.74 14.64
N GLY A 19 -25.91 26.82 13.35
CA GLY A 19 -27.03 27.62 12.85
C GLY A 19 -28.39 27.14 13.40
N PRO A 20 -29.45 27.96 13.33
CA PRO A 20 -30.76 27.67 13.93
C PRO A 20 -31.38 26.35 13.42
N LEU A 21 -31.23 26.02 12.14
CA LEU A 21 -31.72 24.77 11.56
C LEU A 21 -31.01 23.53 12.11
N LEU A 22 -29.68 23.59 12.30
CA LEU A 22 -28.93 22.50 12.92
C LEU A 22 -29.24 22.34 14.41
N ARG A 23 -29.52 23.45 15.13
CA ARG A 23 -29.98 23.38 16.53
C ARG A 23 -31.35 22.73 16.66
N ALA A 24 -32.27 23.00 15.72
CA ALA A 24 -33.58 22.34 15.68
C ALA A 24 -33.43 20.81 15.50
N LEU A 25 -32.41 20.38 14.78
CA LEU A 25 -32.03 18.96 14.62
C LEU A 25 -31.21 18.40 15.83
N GLY A 26 -31.00 19.20 16.87
CA GLY A 26 -30.31 18.80 18.10
C GLY A 26 -28.79 19.00 18.11
N ALA A 27 -28.22 19.70 17.13
CA ALA A 27 -26.79 20.03 17.12
C ALA A 27 -26.45 21.01 18.26
N ARG A 28 -25.42 20.67 19.03
CA ARG A 28 -24.98 21.47 20.19
C ARG A 28 -23.62 22.12 19.97
N ARG A 29 -22.72 21.47 19.21
CA ARG A 29 -21.35 21.96 18.99
C ARG A 29 -20.90 21.71 17.56
N PHE A 30 -20.03 22.59 17.07
CA PHE A 30 -19.38 22.48 15.76
C PHE A 30 -17.89 22.78 15.89
N ASP A 31 -17.08 21.74 15.74
CA ASP A 31 -15.63 21.79 15.92
C ASP A 31 -14.94 21.91 14.55
N GLY A 32 -15.36 22.89 13.75
CA GLY A 32 -14.84 23.21 12.41
C GLY A 32 -15.17 22.21 11.29
N ARG A 33 -15.10 20.90 11.57
CA ARG A 33 -15.48 19.83 10.62
C ARG A 33 -16.54 18.90 11.20
N THR A 34 -16.55 18.65 12.50
CA THR A 34 -17.50 17.70 13.12
C THR A 34 -18.67 18.44 13.74
N ILE A 35 -19.89 17.96 13.46
CA ILE A 35 -21.12 18.42 14.12
C ILE A 35 -21.46 17.43 15.23
N ARG A 36 -21.58 17.89 16.47
CA ARG A 36 -22.00 17.06 17.61
C ARG A 36 -23.46 17.33 17.98
N PHE A 37 -24.21 16.25 18.11
CA PHE A 37 -25.59 16.20 18.58
C PHE A 37 -25.61 15.61 20.00
N THR A 38 -26.73 15.73 20.70
CA THR A 38 -26.92 15.06 22.00
C THR A 38 -26.92 13.53 21.89
N TRP A 39 -27.32 13.02 20.72
CA TRP A 39 -27.48 11.60 20.43
C TRP A 39 -26.37 11.03 19.53
N GLY A 40 -25.44 11.85 19.05
CA GLY A 40 -24.47 11.40 18.05
C GLY A 40 -23.49 12.46 17.55
N GLU A 41 -22.66 12.07 16.59
CA GLU A 41 -21.66 12.92 15.95
C GLU A 41 -21.70 12.70 14.44
N TRP A 42 -21.58 13.76 13.65
CA TRP A 42 -21.41 13.68 12.21
C TRP A 42 -20.08 14.29 11.80
N THR A 43 -19.31 13.56 10.99
CA THR A 43 -18.02 14.01 10.47
C THR A 43 -18.00 13.89 8.93
N PRO A 44 -17.65 14.95 8.19
CA PRO A 44 -17.52 14.91 6.74
C PRO A 44 -16.36 14.01 6.33
N GLY A 45 -16.55 13.23 5.27
CA GLY A 45 -15.53 12.33 4.76
C GLY A 45 -16.14 11.22 3.91
N TRP A 46 -15.36 10.75 2.94
CA TRP A 46 -15.74 9.63 2.08
C TRP A 46 -15.46 8.29 2.75
N GLY A 47 -16.33 7.30 2.56
CA GLY A 47 -16.18 5.96 3.10
C GLY A 47 -17.48 5.17 3.08
N LEU A 48 -17.37 3.85 3.25
CA LEU A 48 -18.53 2.95 3.38
C LEU A 48 -18.42 2.18 4.70
N VAL A 49 -19.24 2.55 5.69
CA VAL A 49 -19.20 1.96 7.04
C VAL A 49 -20.60 1.64 7.51
N LEU A 50 -20.80 0.41 7.96
CA LEU A 50 -21.92 0.04 8.81
C LEU A 50 -21.35 -0.80 9.96
N ARG A 51 -21.16 -0.17 11.12
CA ARG A 51 -20.52 -0.82 12.26
C ARG A 51 -21.26 -0.52 13.55
N LEU A 52 -21.64 -1.55 14.26
CA LEU A 52 -22.05 -1.47 15.65
C LEU A 52 -20.83 -1.72 16.54
N ARG A 53 -20.51 -0.81 17.44
CA ARG A 53 -19.38 -0.95 18.38
C ARG A 53 -19.89 -0.86 19.81
N LYS A 54 -19.41 -1.77 20.64
CA LYS A 54 -19.52 -1.69 22.09
C LYS A 54 -18.20 -1.19 22.64
N TRP A 55 -18.25 -0.07 23.35
CA TRP A 55 -17.11 0.53 24.02
C TRP A 55 -16.84 -0.16 25.34
N SER A 56 -15.56 -0.24 25.71
CA SER A 56 -15.17 -0.72 27.03
C SER A 56 -15.64 0.25 28.13
N ALA A 57 -15.66 -0.23 29.38
CA ALA A 57 -16.04 0.59 30.53
C ALA A 57 -15.16 1.84 30.69
N VAL A 58 -13.89 1.77 30.27
CA VAL A 58 -12.93 2.88 30.27
C VAL A 58 -13.41 4.05 29.39
N TYR A 59 -14.14 3.76 28.31
CA TYR A 59 -14.72 4.76 27.41
C TYR A 59 -16.22 5.00 27.64
N GLY A 60 -16.72 4.70 28.84
CA GLY A 60 -18.11 4.98 29.24
C GLY A 60 -19.12 3.85 28.95
N GLY A 61 -18.66 2.68 28.47
CA GLY A 61 -19.43 1.43 28.49
C GLY A 61 -20.71 1.39 27.63
N GLY A 62 -20.77 2.16 26.54
CA GLY A 62 -21.97 2.31 25.69
C GLY A 62 -21.89 1.61 24.33
N TRP A 63 -23.01 1.64 23.62
CA TRP A 63 -23.11 1.18 22.23
C TRP A 63 -23.09 2.38 21.27
N SER A 64 -22.39 2.24 20.15
CA SER A 64 -22.41 3.22 19.07
C SER A 64 -22.65 2.54 17.73
N LEU A 65 -23.59 3.06 16.95
CA LEU A 65 -23.77 2.70 15.55
C LEU A 65 -23.03 3.71 14.67
N PHE A 66 -22.20 3.24 13.77
CA PHE A 66 -21.53 4.02 12.75
C PHE A 66 -22.17 3.72 11.40
N VAL A 67 -22.64 4.76 10.71
CA VAL A 67 -23.21 4.70 9.37
C VAL A 67 -22.50 5.72 8.49
N GLN A 68 -21.94 5.27 7.39
CA GLN A 68 -21.32 6.11 6.37
C GLN A 68 -21.63 5.48 5.02
N PRO A 69 -22.66 5.91 4.29
CA PRO A 69 -23.07 5.27 3.03
C PRO A 69 -22.25 5.75 1.81
N GLY A 70 -21.40 6.74 1.98
CA GLY A 70 -20.61 7.34 0.92
C GLY A 70 -19.90 8.59 1.44
N TYR A 71 -20.64 9.68 1.66
CA TYR A 71 -20.12 10.90 2.26
C TYR A 71 -20.80 11.21 3.59
N GLY A 72 -19.99 11.55 4.60
CA GLY A 72 -20.48 11.88 5.93
C GLY A 72 -20.66 10.66 6.81
N LYS A 73 -19.88 10.58 7.87
CA LYS A 73 -19.92 9.51 8.87
C LYS A 73 -20.78 9.95 10.03
N LEU A 74 -21.90 9.27 10.23
CA LEU A 74 -22.77 9.43 11.39
C LEU A 74 -22.41 8.39 12.44
N ARG A 75 -22.14 8.84 13.66
CA ARG A 75 -22.03 8.02 14.87
C ARG A 75 -23.26 8.30 15.73
N VAL A 76 -24.06 7.28 16.01
CA VAL A 76 -25.23 7.36 16.90
C VAL A 76 -24.91 6.61 18.17
N SER A 77 -25.05 7.26 19.32
CA SER A 77 -24.98 6.61 20.62
C SER A 77 -26.31 5.92 20.92
N LEU A 78 -26.29 4.60 21.10
CA LEU A 78 -27.52 3.83 21.32
C LEU A 78 -27.77 3.65 22.84
N PRO A 79 -29.01 3.83 23.31
CA PRO A 79 -29.39 3.61 24.72
C PRO A 79 -29.60 2.11 25.00
N LEU A 80 -28.68 1.25 24.55
CA LEU A 80 -28.76 -0.19 24.77
C LEU A 80 -28.17 -0.58 26.14
N PRO A 81 -28.64 -1.69 26.75
CA PRO A 81 -28.19 -2.12 28.07
C PRO A 81 -26.67 -2.25 28.18
N ARG A 82 -26.12 -1.63 29.22
CA ARG A 82 -24.69 -1.66 29.56
C ARG A 82 -24.36 -2.96 30.30
N ARG A 83 -24.57 -4.11 29.66
CA ARG A 83 -24.12 -5.39 30.22
C ARG A 83 -22.60 -5.38 30.25
N GLU A 84 -21.99 -5.68 31.38
CA GLU A 84 -20.53 -5.72 31.48
C GLU A 84 -19.99 -6.85 30.61
N VAL A 85 -19.11 -6.52 29.67
CA VAL A 85 -18.44 -7.52 28.81
C VAL A 85 -16.95 -7.23 28.87
N LYS A 86 -16.14 -8.27 29.04
CA LYS A 86 -14.68 -8.14 29.02
C LYS A 86 -14.21 -7.72 27.63
N GLY A 87 -13.82 -6.45 27.47
CA GLY A 87 -13.15 -5.90 26.29
C GLY A 87 -13.98 -4.97 25.41
N GLU A 88 -13.49 -4.73 24.20
CA GLU A 88 -14.22 -4.05 23.12
C GLU A 88 -14.72 -5.07 22.09
N GLY A 89 -15.90 -4.83 21.53
CA GLY A 89 -16.47 -5.66 20.48
C GLY A 89 -17.08 -4.80 19.39
N ALA A 90 -16.90 -5.22 18.15
CA ALA A 90 -17.44 -4.53 17.00
C ALA A 90 -18.05 -5.53 16.02
N TRP A 91 -19.17 -5.14 15.43
CA TRP A 91 -19.93 -5.91 14.48
C TRP A 91 -20.16 -5.08 13.22
N GLY A 92 -20.07 -5.72 12.07
CA GLY A 92 -20.36 -5.09 10.78
C GLY A 92 -19.08 -4.89 9.97
N PHE A 93 -19.13 -3.94 9.04
CA PHE A 93 -18.08 -3.77 8.06
C PHE A 93 -17.66 -2.30 7.86
N GLN A 94 -16.43 -2.13 7.40
CA GLN A 94 -15.87 -0.87 6.95
C GLN A 94 -15.07 -1.14 5.69
N ALA A 95 -15.44 -0.49 4.58
CA ALA A 95 -14.61 -0.40 3.41
C ALA A 95 -13.75 0.87 3.52
N ASP A 96 -12.44 0.69 3.56
CA ASP A 96 -11.49 1.76 3.29
C ASP A 96 -11.28 1.79 1.77
N LEU A 97 -11.85 2.78 1.11
CA LEU A 97 -11.72 2.94 -0.34
C LEU A 97 -10.32 3.43 -0.74
N GLY A 98 -9.62 4.14 0.15
CA GLY A 98 -8.26 4.63 -0.08
C GLY A 98 -7.19 3.57 0.18
N GLY A 99 -7.39 2.73 1.21
CA GLY A 99 -6.59 1.53 1.52
C GLY A 99 -7.02 0.28 0.75
N GLY A 100 -8.20 0.33 0.12
CA GLY A 100 -8.75 -0.67 -0.79
C GLY A 100 -9.03 -2.03 -0.17
N ASN A 101 -9.52 -2.03 1.07
CA ASN A 101 -9.84 -3.23 1.82
C ASN A 101 -11.16 -3.07 2.58
N VAL A 102 -11.77 -4.21 2.90
CA VAL A 102 -13.02 -4.34 3.64
C VAL A 102 -12.73 -5.12 4.91
N HIS A 103 -12.87 -4.43 6.04
CA HIS A 103 -12.78 -5.01 7.36
C HIS A 103 -14.16 -5.49 7.79
N VAL A 104 -14.29 -6.77 8.11
CA VAL A 104 -15.52 -7.36 8.65
C VAL A 104 -15.24 -7.88 10.05
N GLN A 105 -16.05 -7.44 11.00
CA GLN A 105 -15.90 -7.75 12.42
C GLN A 105 -17.17 -8.43 12.93
N TRP A 106 -16.99 -9.44 13.79
CA TRP A 106 -18.05 -10.35 14.23
C TRP A 106 -18.18 -10.42 15.76
N GLY A 107 -17.87 -9.33 16.44
CA GLY A 107 -18.03 -9.21 17.88
C GLY A 107 -16.84 -9.68 18.69
N TYR A 108 -17.12 -9.98 19.95
CA TYR A 108 -16.13 -10.22 20.99
C TYR A 108 -15.37 -11.54 20.79
N GLY A 109 -14.05 -11.49 20.90
CA GLY A 109 -13.19 -12.68 20.86
C GLY A 109 -13.09 -13.37 19.50
N HIS A 110 -13.78 -12.86 18.47
CA HIS A 110 -13.68 -13.38 17.11
C HIS A 110 -12.66 -12.57 16.31
N PRO A 111 -11.74 -13.24 15.59
CA PRO A 111 -10.83 -12.53 14.70
C PRO A 111 -11.64 -11.81 13.61
N GLY A 112 -11.38 -10.52 13.45
CA GLY A 112 -11.87 -9.79 12.29
C GLY A 112 -11.26 -10.38 11.01
N LYS A 113 -12.01 -10.30 9.91
CA LYS A 113 -11.49 -10.66 8.58
C LYS A 113 -11.30 -9.40 7.76
N VAL A 114 -10.18 -9.32 7.06
CA VAL A 114 -9.90 -8.26 6.11
C VAL A 114 -9.89 -8.88 4.73
N TYR A 115 -10.65 -8.29 3.81
CA TYR A 115 -10.72 -8.71 2.43
C TYR A 115 -10.24 -7.55 1.56
N ASP A 116 -9.35 -7.80 0.62
CA ASP A 116 -9.00 -6.79 -0.37
C ASP A 116 -10.18 -6.53 -1.32
N LEU A 117 -10.31 -5.29 -1.78
CA LEU A 117 -11.31 -4.95 -2.80
C LEU A 117 -10.95 -5.64 -4.14
N PRO A 118 -11.97 -6.02 -4.93
CA PRO A 118 -11.79 -6.87 -6.12
C PRO A 118 -10.85 -6.30 -7.18
N TRP A 119 -10.72 -4.98 -7.25
CA TRP A 119 -9.90 -4.27 -8.24
C TRP A 119 -8.50 -3.87 -7.75
N ARG A 120 -8.13 -4.20 -6.49
CA ARG A 120 -6.84 -3.80 -5.92
C ARG A 120 -5.85 -4.93 -5.76
N ALA A 121 -6.30 -6.09 -5.31
CA ALA A 121 -5.39 -7.20 -5.05
C ALA A 121 -4.98 -7.88 -6.36
N TRP A 122 -3.74 -7.64 -6.80
CA TRP A 122 -3.11 -8.40 -7.88
C TRP A 122 -2.31 -9.56 -7.30
N ARG A 123 -2.42 -10.73 -7.92
CA ARG A 123 -1.61 -11.91 -7.60
C ARG A 123 -0.80 -12.29 -8.83
N CYS A 124 0.45 -12.67 -8.59
CA CYS A 124 1.28 -13.29 -9.61
C CYS A 124 0.74 -14.71 -9.83
N GLU A 125 0.26 -14.99 -11.04
CA GLU A 125 -0.27 -16.31 -11.43
C GLU A 125 0.77 -17.14 -12.15
N ARG A 126 1.65 -16.47 -12.89
CA ARG A 126 2.70 -17.11 -13.66
C ARG A 126 3.98 -16.30 -13.53
N HIS A 127 5.07 -16.99 -13.26
CA HIS A 127 6.41 -16.44 -13.25
C HIS A 127 7.26 -17.35 -14.13
N ASP A 128 7.68 -16.84 -15.27
CA ASP A 128 8.52 -17.55 -16.22
C ASP A 128 9.87 -16.84 -16.33
N VAL A 129 10.92 -17.60 -16.64
CA VAL A 129 12.24 -17.07 -17.01
C VAL A 129 12.56 -17.47 -18.44
N LEU A 130 13.33 -16.63 -19.12
CA LEU A 130 13.81 -16.94 -20.46
C LEU A 130 15.02 -17.87 -20.35
N ALA A 131 14.88 -19.11 -20.82
CA ALA A 131 15.96 -20.08 -20.98
C ALA A 131 16.46 -20.09 -22.43
N VAL A 132 17.57 -20.79 -22.69
CA VAL A 132 18.18 -20.92 -24.04
C VAL A 132 17.18 -21.49 -25.07
N GLY A 133 16.27 -22.36 -24.63
CA GLY A 133 15.23 -22.99 -25.47
C GLY A 133 13.88 -22.25 -25.49
N GLY A 134 13.77 -21.09 -24.83
CA GLY A 134 12.51 -20.35 -24.68
C GLY A 134 12.06 -20.19 -23.23
N TRP A 135 10.80 -19.81 -23.02
CA TRP A 135 10.25 -19.54 -21.69
C TRP A 135 10.01 -20.81 -20.89
N VAL A 136 10.49 -20.83 -19.65
CA VAL A 136 10.28 -21.94 -18.71
C VAL A 136 9.71 -21.41 -17.38
N PRO A 137 8.80 -22.14 -16.73
CA PRO A 137 8.29 -21.75 -15.43
C PRO A 137 9.41 -21.63 -14.40
N CYS A 138 9.44 -20.51 -13.66
CA CYS A 138 10.36 -20.29 -12.56
C CYS A 138 9.87 -21.01 -11.30
N PRO A 139 10.63 -21.95 -10.73
CA PRO A 139 10.32 -22.48 -9.41
C PRO A 139 10.35 -21.35 -8.36
N GLU A 140 9.42 -21.38 -7.40
CA GLU A 140 9.33 -20.34 -6.35
C GLU A 140 10.63 -20.17 -5.56
N ILE A 141 11.40 -21.25 -5.38
CA ILE A 141 12.70 -21.24 -4.69
C ILE A 141 13.74 -20.33 -5.37
N PHE A 142 13.59 -20.09 -6.67
CA PHE A 142 14.48 -19.25 -7.48
C PHE A 142 13.83 -17.92 -7.90
N ALA A 143 12.59 -17.65 -7.46
CA ALA A 143 11.87 -16.46 -7.87
C ALA A 143 12.63 -15.18 -7.44
N GLY A 144 12.98 -14.35 -8.43
CA GLY A 144 13.72 -13.10 -8.20
C GLY A 144 15.18 -13.30 -7.81
N ARG A 145 15.76 -14.48 -8.10
CA ARG A 145 17.18 -14.73 -7.90
C ARG A 145 17.92 -14.84 -9.23
N MET A 146 19.07 -14.19 -9.30
CA MET A 146 19.96 -14.27 -10.46
C MET A 146 20.63 -15.64 -10.61
N ASP A 147 20.79 -16.39 -9.52
CA ASP A 147 21.41 -17.72 -9.50
C ASP A 147 20.47 -18.84 -10.00
N ASN A 148 19.36 -18.49 -10.65
CA ASN A 148 18.42 -19.45 -11.22
C ASN A 148 19.11 -20.23 -12.36
N PRO A 149 19.34 -21.55 -12.20
CA PRO A 149 20.05 -22.35 -13.20
C PRO A 149 19.27 -22.54 -14.51
N LEU A 150 17.98 -22.22 -14.51
CA LEU A 150 17.11 -22.32 -15.68
C LEU A 150 17.16 -21.06 -16.55
N ALA A 151 17.54 -19.91 -15.98
CA ALA A 151 17.56 -18.64 -16.70
C ALA A 151 18.79 -18.56 -17.61
N ALA A 152 18.58 -18.21 -18.87
CA ALA A 152 19.66 -17.79 -19.75
C ALA A 152 20.18 -16.44 -19.28
N THR A 153 21.48 -16.38 -19.04
CA THR A 153 22.16 -15.16 -18.60
C THR A 153 23.03 -14.61 -19.73
N GLU A 154 23.03 -13.29 -19.86
CA GLU A 154 23.92 -12.56 -20.77
C GLU A 154 24.76 -11.58 -19.98
N THR A 155 26.01 -11.39 -20.40
CA THR A 155 26.95 -10.52 -19.70
C THR A 155 27.36 -9.36 -20.59
N HIS A 156 27.17 -8.14 -20.10
CA HIS A 156 27.40 -6.91 -20.85
C HIS A 156 28.22 -5.90 -20.03
N PRO A 157 29.09 -5.08 -20.68
CA PRO A 157 29.79 -4.00 -19.99
C PRO A 157 28.80 -2.90 -19.58
N TYR A 158 28.91 -2.43 -18.34
CA TYR A 158 28.04 -1.41 -17.76
C TYR A 158 28.85 -0.27 -17.18
N ARG A 159 28.61 0.94 -17.69
CA ARG A 159 29.28 2.16 -17.23
C ARG A 159 28.30 3.07 -16.52
N TYR A 160 28.51 3.31 -15.24
CA TYR A 160 27.74 4.25 -14.45
C TYR A 160 28.56 5.52 -14.20
N VAL A 161 27.89 6.67 -14.21
CA VAL A 161 28.49 7.95 -13.83
C VAL A 161 27.71 8.46 -12.63
N THR A 162 28.40 8.65 -11.51
CA THR A 162 27.83 9.19 -10.29
C THR A 162 27.46 10.67 -10.48
N ASP A 163 26.58 11.19 -9.63
CA ASP A 163 26.27 12.62 -9.56
C ASP A 163 27.51 13.43 -9.17
N SER A 164 28.46 12.80 -8.45
CA SER A 164 29.80 13.33 -8.15
C SER A 164 30.77 13.32 -9.34
N GLY A 165 30.42 12.70 -10.47
CA GLY A 165 31.22 12.64 -11.69
C GLY A 165 32.22 11.48 -11.76
N GLU A 166 32.24 10.59 -10.78
CA GLU A 166 33.03 9.36 -10.79
C GLU A 166 32.47 8.37 -11.82
N VAL A 167 33.36 7.84 -12.66
CA VAL A 167 33.01 6.82 -13.65
C VAL A 167 33.27 5.45 -13.07
N GLN A 168 32.22 4.65 -12.93
CA GLN A 168 32.27 3.28 -12.45
C GLN A 168 32.03 2.32 -13.63
N GLU A 169 33.05 1.55 -13.99
CA GLU A 169 32.95 0.50 -15.01
C GLU A 169 32.85 -0.86 -14.34
N VAL A 170 31.74 -1.54 -14.55
CA VAL A 170 31.44 -2.87 -14.00
C VAL A 170 30.86 -3.76 -15.08
N THR A 171 30.84 -5.05 -14.80
CA THR A 171 30.19 -6.04 -15.66
C THR A 171 28.78 -6.31 -15.12
N ALA A 172 27.78 -6.23 -15.99
CA ALA A 172 26.39 -6.52 -15.66
C ALA A 172 25.96 -7.86 -16.27
N THR A 173 25.56 -8.79 -15.44
CA THR A 173 24.91 -10.04 -15.84
C THR A 173 23.40 -9.81 -15.81
N ILE A 174 22.70 -10.13 -16.90
CA ILE A 174 21.26 -9.94 -17.03
C ILE A 174 20.55 -11.28 -17.23
N ALA A 175 19.38 -11.42 -16.63
CA ALA A 175 18.43 -12.50 -16.87
C ALA A 175 17.04 -11.91 -17.13
N VAL A 176 16.23 -12.56 -17.95
CA VAL A 176 14.89 -12.05 -18.29
C VAL A 176 13.81 -12.86 -17.57
N GLU A 177 12.91 -12.15 -16.91
CA GLU A 177 11.73 -12.71 -16.27
C GLU A 177 10.44 -12.15 -16.88
N GLU A 178 9.40 -12.97 -16.97
CA GLU A 178 8.04 -12.55 -17.30
C GLU A 178 7.10 -12.94 -16.15
N ARG A 179 6.29 -11.97 -15.69
CA ARG A 179 5.27 -12.19 -14.66
C ARG A 179 3.90 -11.84 -15.21
N GLU A 180 2.96 -12.79 -15.10
CA GLU A 180 1.54 -12.55 -15.35
C GLU A 180 0.84 -12.31 -14.02
N TRP A 181 0.25 -11.12 -13.90
CA TRP A 181 -0.54 -10.70 -12.76
C TRP A 181 -2.02 -10.73 -13.13
N ARG A 182 -2.85 -11.26 -12.22
CA ARG A 182 -4.32 -11.21 -12.33
C ARG A 182 -4.94 -10.60 -11.09
N LEU A 183 -6.10 -9.96 -11.27
CA LEU A 183 -6.91 -9.53 -10.14
C LEU A 183 -7.40 -10.73 -9.35
N SER A 184 -7.12 -10.75 -8.05
CA SER A 184 -7.36 -11.89 -7.16
C SER A 184 -8.80 -12.38 -7.15
N TRP A 185 -9.78 -11.47 -7.27
CA TRP A 185 -11.20 -11.79 -7.32
C TRP A 185 -11.70 -12.13 -8.73
N LEU A 186 -11.00 -11.65 -9.76
CA LEU A 186 -11.40 -11.75 -11.16
C LEU A 186 -10.42 -12.61 -11.97
N ARG A 187 -9.77 -13.59 -11.33
CA ARG A 187 -8.81 -14.53 -11.96
C ARG A 187 -9.41 -15.30 -13.14
N TRP A 188 -10.74 -15.47 -13.11
CA TRP A 188 -11.54 -16.14 -14.14
C TRP A 188 -11.79 -15.27 -15.38
N LEU A 189 -11.53 -13.96 -15.34
CA LEU A 189 -11.63 -13.07 -16.50
C LEU A 189 -10.31 -13.09 -17.29
N PRO A 190 -10.26 -13.66 -18.51
CA PRO A 190 -9.00 -13.84 -19.24
C PRO A 190 -8.40 -12.52 -19.76
N TRP A 191 -9.21 -11.46 -19.92
CA TRP A 191 -8.75 -10.16 -20.42
C TRP A 191 -8.22 -9.23 -19.33
N VAL A 192 -8.49 -9.49 -18.04
CA VAL A 192 -8.00 -8.66 -16.93
C VAL A 192 -6.68 -9.23 -16.41
N ARG A 193 -5.65 -9.13 -17.25
CA ARG A 193 -4.29 -9.57 -16.94
C ARG A 193 -3.28 -8.47 -17.23
N ARG A 194 -2.24 -8.40 -16.40
CA ARG A 194 -1.07 -7.57 -16.64
C ARG A 194 0.12 -8.49 -16.81
N VAL A 195 0.76 -8.44 -17.98
CA VAL A 195 2.02 -9.14 -18.23
C VAL A 195 3.13 -8.11 -18.17
N SER A 196 4.08 -8.31 -17.27
CA SER A 196 5.27 -7.47 -17.13
C SER A 196 6.51 -8.29 -17.43
N ARG A 197 7.38 -7.79 -18.31
CA ARG A 197 8.71 -8.35 -18.56
C ARG A 197 9.75 -7.48 -17.90
N THR A 198 10.68 -8.10 -17.19
CA THR A 198 11.73 -7.40 -16.45
C THR A 198 13.06 -8.07 -16.71
N ILE A 199 14.12 -7.26 -16.84
CA ILE A 199 15.47 -7.76 -16.67
C ILE A 199 15.80 -7.73 -15.19
N GLU A 200 16.29 -8.84 -14.67
CA GLU A 200 17.06 -8.88 -13.43
C GLU A 200 18.51 -8.61 -13.81
N VAL A 201 19.18 -7.73 -13.07
CA VAL A 201 20.56 -7.31 -13.33
C VAL A 201 21.38 -7.56 -12.08
N SER A 202 22.51 -8.23 -12.22
CA SER A 202 23.51 -8.45 -11.18
C SER A 202 24.83 -7.85 -11.62
N PHE A 203 25.43 -7.03 -10.77
CA PHE A 203 26.70 -6.36 -11.05
C PHE A 203 27.85 -7.15 -10.44
N SER A 204 28.99 -7.16 -11.13
CA SER A 204 30.22 -7.77 -10.63
C SER A 204 30.77 -7.08 -9.38
N ASP A 205 30.46 -5.80 -9.21
CA ASP A 205 30.82 -4.98 -8.05
C ASP A 205 29.70 -3.98 -7.75
N GLY A 206 29.63 -3.44 -6.54
CA GLY A 206 28.60 -2.49 -6.14
C GLY A 206 28.64 -1.22 -6.99
N VAL A 207 27.46 -0.74 -7.42
CA VAL A 207 27.29 0.46 -8.24
C VAL A 207 26.55 1.55 -7.46
N GLY A 208 26.97 2.82 -7.62
CA GLY A 208 26.30 3.98 -7.02
C GLY A 208 27.21 4.82 -6.12
N GLU A 209 26.66 5.90 -5.55
CA GLU A 209 27.40 6.86 -4.72
C GLU A 209 28.03 6.25 -3.47
N GLN A 210 27.38 5.23 -2.91
CA GLN A 210 27.79 4.61 -1.64
C GLN A 210 28.66 3.35 -1.86
N ARG A 211 29.22 3.17 -3.07
CA ARG A 211 30.17 2.09 -3.37
C ARG A 211 31.36 2.17 -2.39
N GLY A 212 31.69 1.05 -1.74
CA GLY A 212 32.76 0.96 -0.74
C GLY A 212 32.42 1.51 0.65
N SER A 213 31.23 2.10 0.85
CA SER A 213 30.72 2.43 2.18
C SER A 213 30.18 1.19 2.87
N TRP A 214 30.15 1.19 4.20
CA TRP A 214 29.48 0.15 4.99
C TRP A 214 27.96 0.09 4.72
N LYS A 215 27.37 1.18 4.22
CA LYS A 215 25.98 1.21 3.74
C LYS A 215 25.81 0.59 2.35
N GLY A 216 26.91 0.48 1.60
CA GLY A 216 27.02 -0.26 0.35
C GLY A 216 26.36 0.40 -0.86
N GLY A 217 26.85 0.02 -2.05
CA GLY A 217 26.23 0.30 -3.34
C GLY A 217 25.21 -0.77 -3.74
N THR A 218 24.64 -0.63 -4.94
CA THR A 218 23.68 -1.58 -5.51
C THR A 218 24.43 -2.71 -6.22
N VAL A 219 24.28 -3.95 -5.75
CA VAL A 219 24.87 -5.16 -6.36
C VAL A 219 23.92 -5.87 -7.33
N GLY A 220 22.63 -5.54 -7.27
CA GLY A 220 21.64 -6.04 -8.22
C GLY A 220 20.37 -5.21 -8.22
N CYS A 221 19.66 -5.22 -9.34
CA CYS A 221 18.40 -4.50 -9.50
C CYS A 221 17.54 -5.11 -10.61
N SER A 222 16.24 -4.84 -10.56
CA SER A 222 15.30 -5.17 -11.63
C SER A 222 14.87 -3.93 -12.41
N TYR A 223 14.59 -4.13 -13.70
CA TYR A 223 14.15 -3.06 -14.59
C TYR A 223 13.13 -3.55 -15.63
N GLU A 224 12.04 -2.81 -15.80
CA GLU A 224 10.94 -3.20 -16.71
C GLU A 224 11.33 -2.96 -18.17
N MET A 225 11.12 -4.00 -19.00
CA MET A 225 11.37 -3.98 -20.44
C MET A 225 10.19 -3.35 -21.17
N GLN A 226 10.49 -2.54 -22.19
CA GLN A 226 9.47 -2.03 -23.09
C GLN A 226 9.07 -3.08 -24.13
N ARG A 227 7.92 -2.87 -24.77
CA ARG A 227 7.39 -3.80 -25.78
C ARG A 227 8.30 -3.82 -27.01
N GLY A 228 8.86 -4.99 -27.30
CA GLY A 228 9.75 -5.19 -28.46
C GLY A 228 11.22 -4.84 -28.20
N GLU A 229 11.55 -4.37 -26.99
CA GLU A 229 12.92 -4.07 -26.57
C GLU A 229 13.68 -5.37 -26.30
N THR A 230 14.93 -5.46 -26.75
CA THR A 230 15.83 -6.55 -26.39
C THR A 230 16.40 -6.37 -24.98
N PRO A 231 16.85 -7.44 -24.30
CA PRO A 231 17.44 -7.31 -22.96
C PRO A 231 18.64 -6.35 -22.91
N ALA A 232 19.50 -6.38 -23.94
CA ALA A 232 20.63 -5.48 -24.06
C ALA A 232 20.21 -4.01 -24.28
N GLU A 233 19.20 -3.74 -25.11
CA GLU A 233 18.67 -2.38 -25.29
C GLU A 233 18.07 -1.84 -23.99
N CYS A 234 17.32 -2.69 -23.26
CA CYS A 234 16.76 -2.37 -21.95
C CYS A 234 17.86 -2.00 -20.95
N LEU A 235 18.95 -2.77 -20.91
CA LEU A 235 20.11 -2.46 -20.06
C LEU A 235 20.74 -1.11 -20.43
N ARG A 236 20.87 -0.81 -21.74
CA ARG A 236 21.43 0.47 -22.22
C ARG A 236 20.50 1.65 -21.91
N ARG A 237 19.18 1.44 -21.93
CA ARG A 237 18.20 2.44 -21.48
C ARG A 237 18.28 2.65 -19.98
N MET A 238 18.34 1.56 -19.20
CA MET A 238 18.53 1.60 -17.75
C MET A 238 19.78 2.42 -17.38
N GLN A 239 20.90 2.20 -18.08
CA GLN A 239 22.15 2.93 -17.87
C GLN A 239 21.99 4.46 -18.02
N ARG A 240 21.11 4.93 -18.91
CA ARG A 240 20.86 6.37 -19.12
C ARG A 240 19.89 6.95 -18.09
N GLU A 241 18.82 6.22 -17.78
CA GLU A 241 17.69 6.72 -17.00
C GLU A 241 17.82 6.48 -15.50
N ARG A 242 18.40 5.34 -15.09
CA ARG A 242 18.51 4.94 -13.69
C ARG A 242 19.56 5.79 -12.98
N ARG A 243 19.23 6.21 -11.77
CA ARG A 243 20.18 6.78 -10.80
C ARG A 243 20.12 5.95 -9.53
N PHE A 244 21.27 5.49 -9.06
CA PHE A 244 21.43 4.75 -7.81
C PHE A 244 21.79 5.74 -6.70
N ARG A 245 20.93 5.84 -5.67
CA ARG A 245 21.11 6.72 -4.50
C ARG A 245 21.48 5.90 -3.27
#